data_AF-A0A7M2C7Z1-F1
#
_entry.id   AF-A0A7M2C7Z1-F1
#
_cell.length_a   1.000
_cell.length_b   1.000
_cell.length_c   1.000
_cell.angle_alpha   90.00
_cell.angle_beta   90.00
_cell.angle_gamma   90.00
#
_symmetry.space_group_name_H-M   'P 1'
#
loop_
_entity.id
_entity.type
_entity.pdbx_description
1 polymer ?
#
loop_
_entity_poly.entity_id
_entity_poly.type
_entity_poly.pdbx_seq_one_letter_code
_entity_poly.pdbx_strand_id
1 'polypeptide(L)'
;MAGLKTKPEYEGLAEAVSLGIALLKKAKQNTWPELVTAMGSNNLLVIKAFKAVDLTDAQLDTINMWQPVLNLVKVNPAVIPVICPVCEHYVLTTDSAPSRCMVTAGCEGKPFKVAAATGITAPKTPAGASKAAASPGGKAAAAAKAPAAPAGGKVPAAKSSAQPTPEHEHLPVDVSDPLPIAEAELGAGAPAKDRRQTPEAPSVPVYDVVHVEDDEDPFA
;
A
#
# COMPACT_ATOMS: atom_id res chain seq x y z
N MET A 1 -16.59 -15.04 11.62
CA MET A 1 -15.59 -14.49 10.70
C MET A 1 -15.18 -13.11 11.20
N ALA A 2 -13.90 -12.74 11.14
CA ALA A 2 -13.46 -11.43 11.58
C ALA A 2 -13.39 -10.51 10.37
N GLY A 3 -14.29 -9.54 10.27
CA GLY A 3 -14.19 -8.48 9.26
C GLY A 3 -12.94 -7.62 9.49
N LEU A 4 -12.42 -7.01 8.44
CA LEU A 4 -11.36 -6.00 8.56
C LEU A 4 -12.01 -4.63 8.77
N LYS A 5 -11.58 -3.92 9.83
CA LYS A 5 -11.96 -2.51 10.04
C LYS A 5 -10.80 -1.61 9.65
N THR A 6 -11.09 -0.70 8.74
CA THR A 6 -10.26 0.47 8.45
C THR A 6 -10.56 1.57 9.46
N LYS A 7 -9.68 2.58 9.53
CA LYS A 7 -9.98 3.77 10.33
C LYS A 7 -11.12 4.54 9.64
N PRO A 8 -12.02 5.18 10.41
CA PRO A 8 -13.15 5.91 9.82
C PRO A 8 -12.72 7.11 8.96
N GLU A 9 -11.48 7.59 9.14
CA GLU A 9 -10.87 8.67 8.34
C GLU A 9 -10.32 8.18 6.99
N TYR A 10 -10.27 6.87 6.75
CA TYR A 10 -9.72 6.31 5.52
C TYR A 10 -10.84 6.06 4.52
N GLU A 11 -10.83 6.84 3.45
CA GLU A 11 -11.74 6.68 2.32
C GLU A 11 -10.94 6.44 1.02
N GLY A 12 -11.58 5.83 0.03
CA GLY A 12 -11.02 5.61 -1.30
C GLY A 12 -9.66 4.90 -1.28
N LEU A 13 -8.62 5.58 -1.77
CA LEU A 13 -7.27 5.04 -1.86
C LEU A 13 -6.68 4.64 -0.50
N ALA A 14 -6.93 5.42 0.55
CA ALA A 14 -6.40 5.12 1.88
C ALA A 14 -7.01 3.84 2.45
N GLU A 15 -8.29 3.62 2.21
CA GLU A 15 -9.00 2.40 2.59
C GLU A 15 -8.42 1.19 1.84
N ALA A 16 -8.31 1.29 0.51
CA ALA A 16 -7.77 0.23 -0.35
C ALA A 16 -6.38 -0.21 0.08
N VAL A 17 -5.47 0.75 0.31
CA VAL A 17 -4.11 0.47 0.77
C VAL A 17 -4.13 -0.17 2.17
N SER A 18 -4.97 0.32 3.07
CA SER A 18 -5.07 -0.21 4.44
C SER A 18 -5.50 -1.68 4.44
N LEU A 19 -6.50 -2.02 3.63
CA LEU A 19 -6.98 -3.39 3.41
C LEU A 19 -5.91 -4.25 2.73
N GLY A 20 -5.28 -3.73 1.67
CA GLY A 20 -4.23 -4.44 0.94
C GLY A 20 -3.05 -4.84 1.84
N ILE A 21 -2.55 -3.92 2.67
CA ILE A 21 -1.46 -4.22 3.62
C ILE A 21 -1.91 -5.26 4.65
N ALA A 22 -3.15 -5.21 5.13
CA ALA A 22 -3.67 -6.19 6.06
C ALA A 22 -3.74 -7.60 5.44
N LEU A 23 -4.20 -7.70 4.19
CA LEU A 23 -4.25 -8.96 3.44
C LEU A 23 -2.85 -9.53 3.21
N LEU A 24 -1.89 -8.69 2.78
CA LEU A 24 -0.50 -9.11 2.60
C LEU A 24 0.11 -9.67 3.90
N LYS A 25 -0.07 -8.95 5.01
CA LYS A 25 0.41 -9.39 6.33
C LYS A 25 -0.27 -10.68 6.79
N LYS A 26 -1.57 -10.84 6.54
CA LYS A 26 -2.33 -12.03 6.92
C LYS A 26 -1.91 -13.27 6.11
N ALA A 27 -1.69 -13.09 4.81
CA ALA A 27 -1.26 -14.12 3.87
C ALA A 27 0.27 -14.38 3.89
N LYS A 28 1.02 -13.60 4.67
CA LYS A 28 2.49 -13.62 4.76
C LYS A 28 3.17 -13.43 3.40
N GLN A 29 2.61 -12.56 2.56
CA GLN A 29 3.18 -12.18 1.27
C GLN A 29 3.82 -10.80 1.36
N ASN A 30 4.87 -10.54 0.58
CA ASN A 30 5.56 -9.26 0.64
C ASN A 30 4.97 -8.24 -0.33
N THR A 31 4.47 -8.70 -1.48
CA THR A 31 3.95 -7.84 -2.55
C THR A 31 2.59 -8.31 -3.06
N TRP A 32 1.82 -7.40 -3.65
CA TRP A 32 0.51 -7.73 -4.22
C TRP A 32 0.59 -8.77 -5.36
N PRO A 33 1.55 -8.70 -6.31
CA PRO A 33 1.69 -9.72 -7.35
C PRO A 33 2.02 -11.12 -6.81
N GLU A 34 2.82 -11.23 -5.74
CA GLU A 34 3.08 -12.50 -5.06
C GLU A 34 1.79 -13.09 -4.49
N LEU A 35 0.96 -12.24 -3.88
CA LEU A 35 -0.32 -12.66 -3.34
C LEU A 35 -1.26 -13.20 -4.42
N VAL A 36 -1.39 -12.48 -5.54
CA VAL A 36 -2.22 -12.92 -6.68
C VAL A 36 -1.72 -14.26 -7.24
N THR A 37 -0.39 -14.40 -7.41
CA THR A 37 0.23 -15.66 -7.87
C THR A 37 0.00 -16.81 -6.88
N ALA A 38 0.09 -16.54 -5.57
CA ALA A 38 -0.14 -17.53 -4.53
C ALA A 38 -1.62 -17.97 -4.47
N MET A 39 -2.57 -17.07 -4.75
CA MET A 39 -3.98 -17.42 -4.88
C MET A 39 -4.23 -18.30 -6.12
N GLY A 40 -3.67 -17.92 -7.28
CA GLY A 40 -3.81 -18.70 -8.52
C GLY A 40 -3.17 -20.09 -8.47
N SER A 41 -2.12 -20.27 -7.65
CA SER A 41 -1.46 -21.58 -7.43
C SER A 41 -2.11 -22.42 -6.32
N ASN A 42 -3.28 -22.01 -5.80
CA ASN A 42 -3.98 -22.70 -4.72
C ASN A 42 -3.13 -22.91 -3.46
N ASN A 43 -2.29 -21.92 -3.10
CA ASN A 43 -1.47 -22.02 -1.90
C ASN A 43 -2.35 -22.12 -0.64
N LEU A 44 -2.27 -23.25 0.07
CA LEU A 44 -3.11 -23.56 1.22
C LEU A 44 -3.02 -22.54 2.35
N LEU A 45 -1.85 -21.91 2.55
CA LEU A 45 -1.68 -20.88 3.59
C LEU A 45 -2.47 -19.62 3.25
N VAL A 46 -2.44 -19.20 1.98
CA VAL A 46 -3.17 -18.04 1.50
C VAL A 46 -4.68 -18.33 1.53
N ILE A 47 -5.12 -19.48 1.03
CA ILE A 47 -6.54 -19.87 1.08
C ILE A 47 -7.05 -19.90 2.52
N LYS A 48 -6.30 -20.49 3.47
CA LYS A 48 -6.69 -20.50 4.89
C LYS A 48 -6.74 -19.09 5.48
N ALA A 49 -5.82 -18.21 5.10
CA ALA A 49 -5.82 -16.82 5.54
C ALA A 49 -7.06 -16.08 5.02
N PHE A 50 -7.41 -16.23 3.75
CA PHE A 50 -8.59 -15.60 3.14
C PHE A 50 -9.90 -16.18 3.68
N LYS A 51 -9.98 -17.49 3.93
CA LYS A 51 -11.12 -18.11 4.62
C LYS A 51 -11.34 -17.57 6.04
N ALA A 52 -10.37 -16.91 6.65
CA ALA A 52 -10.52 -16.31 7.97
C ALA A 52 -10.90 -14.82 7.91
N VAL A 53 -10.86 -14.20 6.73
CA VAL A 53 -11.12 -12.79 6.51
C VAL A 53 -12.45 -12.66 5.78
N ASP A 54 -13.36 -11.90 6.37
CA ASP A 54 -14.59 -11.50 5.68
C ASP A 54 -14.34 -10.14 5.02
N LEU A 55 -14.47 -10.08 3.70
CA LEU A 55 -14.43 -8.84 2.93
C LEU A 55 -15.81 -8.60 2.36
N THR A 56 -16.34 -7.40 2.54
CA THR A 56 -17.60 -7.01 1.90
C THR A 56 -17.38 -6.76 0.40
N ASP A 57 -18.44 -6.87 -0.41
CA ASP A 57 -18.35 -6.59 -1.85
C ASP A 57 -17.82 -5.17 -2.13
N ALA A 58 -18.25 -4.18 -1.33
CA ALA A 58 -17.74 -2.81 -1.41
C ALA A 58 -16.22 -2.72 -1.14
N GLN A 59 -15.70 -3.50 -0.19
CA GLN A 59 -14.25 -3.56 0.07
C GLN A 59 -13.51 -4.23 -1.09
N LEU A 60 -14.08 -5.27 -1.69
CA LEU A 60 -13.52 -5.93 -2.87
C LEU A 60 -13.47 -4.99 -4.07
N ASP A 61 -14.54 -4.23 -4.33
CA ASP A 61 -14.59 -3.23 -5.39
C ASP A 61 -13.55 -2.13 -5.18
N THR A 62 -13.42 -1.63 -3.94
CA THR A 62 -12.38 -0.66 -3.58
C THR A 62 -10.97 -1.21 -3.81
N ILE A 63 -10.70 -2.47 -3.44
CA ILE A 63 -9.41 -3.12 -3.71
C ILE A 63 -9.15 -3.26 -5.22
N ASN A 64 -10.17 -3.68 -5.98
CA ASN A 64 -10.06 -3.88 -7.42
C ASN A 64 -9.78 -2.57 -8.16
N MET A 65 -10.47 -1.49 -7.78
CA MET A 65 -10.30 -0.16 -8.36
C MET A 65 -8.87 0.37 -8.19
N TRP A 66 -8.24 0.10 -7.04
CA TRP A 66 -6.91 0.61 -6.69
C TRP A 66 -5.78 -0.42 -6.84
N GLN A 67 -6.01 -1.52 -7.55
CA GLN A 67 -4.98 -2.54 -7.83
C GLN A 67 -3.64 -1.99 -8.35
N PRO A 68 -3.62 -1.01 -9.29
CA PRO A 68 -2.35 -0.46 -9.79
C PRO A 68 -1.48 0.14 -8.68
N VAL A 69 -2.09 0.77 -7.66
CA VAL A 69 -1.35 1.32 -6.51
C VAL A 69 -0.95 0.23 -5.54
N LEU A 70 -1.79 -0.79 -5.32
CA LEU A 70 -1.46 -1.95 -4.49
C LEU A 70 -0.25 -2.73 -5.02
N ASN A 71 -0.05 -2.78 -6.34
CA ASN A 71 1.13 -3.39 -6.95
C ASN A 71 2.46 -2.70 -6.55
N LEU A 72 2.41 -1.46 -6.07
CA LEU A 72 3.57 -0.70 -5.61
C LEU A 72 3.89 -0.94 -4.13
N VAL A 73 2.95 -1.52 -3.37
CA VAL A 73 3.07 -1.74 -1.93
C VAL A 73 3.99 -2.94 -1.64
N LYS A 74 4.93 -2.75 -0.71
CA LYS A 74 5.79 -3.83 -0.20
C LYS A 74 5.77 -3.87 1.33
N VAL A 75 5.74 -5.06 1.92
CA VAL A 75 5.76 -5.23 3.38
C VAL A 75 7.18 -5.35 3.93
N ASN A 76 8.11 -5.96 3.18
CA ASN A 76 9.50 -6.16 3.61
C ASN A 76 10.48 -6.03 2.43
N PRO A 77 11.31 -4.96 2.36
CA PRO A 77 11.25 -3.77 3.20
C PRO A 77 9.92 -3.01 3.00
N ALA A 78 9.46 -2.31 4.03
CA ALA A 78 8.17 -1.64 3.99
C ALA A 78 8.21 -0.45 3.02
N VAL A 79 7.46 -0.54 1.91
CA VAL A 79 7.21 0.56 0.97
C VAL A 79 5.71 0.81 1.00
N ILE A 80 5.30 1.88 1.68
CA ILE A 80 3.89 2.19 1.94
C ILE A 80 3.60 3.58 1.39
N PRO A 81 2.52 3.77 0.61
CA PRO A 81 2.13 5.08 0.14
C PRO A 81 1.68 5.96 1.32
N VAL A 82 2.15 7.20 1.29
CA VAL A 82 1.70 8.29 2.14
C VAL A 82 0.73 9.12 1.32
N ILE A 83 -0.47 9.35 1.83
CA ILE A 83 -1.56 10.00 1.09
C ILE A 83 -1.77 11.40 1.67
N CYS A 84 -1.90 12.38 0.78
CA CYS A 84 -2.30 13.73 1.17
C CYS A 84 -3.83 13.81 1.27
N PRO A 85 -4.42 14.24 2.40
CA PRO A 85 -5.87 14.33 2.54
C PRO A 85 -6.50 15.50 1.77
N VAL A 86 -5.69 16.42 1.23
CA VAL A 86 -6.19 17.63 0.55
C VAL A 86 -6.20 17.46 -0.97
N CYS A 87 -5.10 16.97 -1.55
CA CYS A 87 -5.00 16.77 -3.00
C CYS A 87 -5.11 15.30 -3.42
N GLU A 88 -5.32 14.37 -2.48
CA GLU A 88 -5.50 12.93 -2.68
C GLU A 88 -4.37 12.19 -3.42
N HIS A 89 -3.29 12.89 -3.77
CA HIS A 89 -2.10 12.29 -4.32
C HIS A 89 -1.30 11.54 -3.25
N TYR A 90 -0.53 10.56 -3.70
CA TYR A 90 0.30 9.73 -2.85
C TYR A 90 1.77 9.76 -3.25
N VAL A 91 2.64 9.51 -2.27
CA VAL A 91 4.09 9.31 -2.46
C VAL A 91 4.49 8.03 -1.76
N LEU A 92 5.28 7.18 -2.44
CA LEU A 92 5.83 5.99 -1.81
C LEU A 92 6.97 6.38 -0.87
N THR A 93 6.89 5.97 0.39
CA THR A 93 7.98 6.14 1.36
C THR A 93 8.37 4.81 1.95
N THR A 94 9.68 4.65 2.22
CA THR A 94 10.21 3.59 3.07
C THR A 94 10.14 3.95 4.55
N ASP A 95 10.19 5.25 4.86
CA ASP A 95 10.44 5.76 6.20
C ASP A 95 9.21 6.47 6.78
N SER A 96 9.40 7.69 7.24
CA SER A 96 8.38 8.54 7.83
C SER A 96 7.63 9.33 6.75
N ALA A 97 6.41 9.74 7.10
CA ALA A 97 5.63 10.65 6.26
C ALA A 97 6.26 12.06 6.30
N PRO A 98 6.38 12.76 5.17
CA PRO A 98 6.86 14.13 5.15
C PRO A 98 5.93 15.07 5.94
N SER A 99 6.48 16.16 6.46
CA SER A 99 5.71 17.14 7.26
C SER A 99 4.71 17.97 6.44
N ARG A 100 4.88 18.02 5.11
CA ARG A 100 4.04 18.76 4.15
C ARG A 100 3.90 17.99 2.84
N CYS A 101 2.84 18.26 2.08
CA CYS A 101 2.66 17.68 0.75
C CYS A 101 3.80 18.12 -0.19
N MET A 102 4.43 17.16 -0.87
CA MET A 102 5.49 17.40 -1.84
C MET A 102 5.02 17.19 -3.29
N VAL A 103 3.77 16.74 -3.49
CA VAL A 103 3.27 16.40 -4.83
C VAL A 103 2.71 17.63 -5.54
N THR A 104 1.91 18.43 -4.83
CA THR A 104 1.22 19.59 -5.40
C THR A 104 1.80 20.87 -4.82
N ALA A 105 2.28 21.76 -5.70
CA ALA A 105 2.81 23.05 -5.28
C ALA A 105 1.75 23.86 -4.52
N GLY A 106 2.11 24.37 -3.34
CA GLY A 106 1.19 25.15 -2.49
C GLY A 106 0.16 24.33 -1.71
N CYS A 107 0.21 23.00 -1.74
CA CYS A 107 -0.70 22.18 -0.95
C CYS A 107 -0.31 22.16 0.53
N GLU A 108 -1.21 22.65 1.39
CA GLU A 108 -1.04 22.68 2.85
C GLU A 108 -1.39 21.36 3.54
N GLY A 109 -1.85 20.37 2.76
CA GLY A 109 -2.21 19.06 3.30
C GLY A 109 -1.02 18.36 3.93
N LYS A 110 -1.25 17.75 5.09
CA LYS A 110 -0.25 16.97 5.82
C LYS A 110 -0.39 15.49 5.46
N PRO A 111 0.53 14.92 4.67
CA PRO A 111 0.42 13.53 4.26
C PRO A 111 0.52 12.60 5.47
N PHE A 112 -0.25 11.52 5.46
CA PHE A 112 -0.23 10.51 6.52
C PHE A 112 0.10 9.13 5.97
N LYS A 113 0.82 8.34 6.78
CA LYS A 113 1.17 6.97 6.42
C LYS A 113 -0.02 6.07 6.70
N VAL A 114 -0.47 5.34 5.68
CA VAL A 114 -1.58 4.40 5.83
C VAL A 114 -1.16 3.24 6.73
N ALA A 115 -1.95 2.99 7.77
CA ALA A 115 -1.77 1.85 8.66
C ALA A 115 -2.55 0.64 8.12
N ALA A 116 -2.06 -0.57 8.39
CA ALA A 116 -2.78 -1.79 8.04
C ALA A 116 -4.13 -1.84 8.78
N ALA A 117 -5.19 -2.25 8.07
CA ALA A 117 -6.50 -2.49 8.66
C ALA A 117 -6.37 -3.52 9.80
N THR A 118 -7.05 -3.27 10.90
CA THR A 118 -7.06 -4.20 12.03
C THR A 118 -8.24 -5.14 11.86
N GLY A 119 -7.99 -6.45 11.99
CA GLY A 119 -9.08 -7.41 12.08
C GLY A 119 -9.94 -7.07 13.29
N ILE A 120 -11.26 -7.19 13.15
CA ILE A 120 -12.18 -7.27 14.28
C ILE A 120 -11.89 -8.60 14.97
N THR A 121 -10.79 -8.65 15.70
CA THR A 121 -10.68 -9.61 16.79
C THR A 121 -11.79 -9.22 17.75
N ALA A 122 -12.74 -10.13 18.01
CA ALA A 122 -13.70 -9.99 19.10
C ALA A 122 -12.98 -9.35 20.29
N PRO A 123 -13.57 -8.33 20.94
CA PRO A 123 -12.88 -7.52 21.95
C PRO A 123 -12.14 -8.46 22.85
N LYS A 124 -10.81 -8.40 22.80
CA LYS A 124 -9.98 -9.16 23.73
C LYS A 124 -10.39 -8.61 25.09
N THR A 125 -11.25 -9.35 25.80
CA THR A 125 -11.63 -9.06 27.17
C THR A 125 -10.34 -8.63 27.85
N PRO A 126 -10.25 -7.37 28.33
CA PRO A 126 -8.99 -6.85 28.83
C PRO A 126 -8.52 -7.80 29.91
N ALA A 127 -7.47 -8.57 29.59
CA ALA A 127 -6.85 -9.48 30.52
C ALA A 127 -6.23 -8.58 31.59
N GLY A 128 -6.95 -8.47 32.71
CA GLY A 128 -6.53 -7.90 33.98
C GLY A 128 -5.62 -6.68 33.87
N ALA A 129 -6.18 -5.51 34.17
CA ALA A 129 -5.42 -4.52 34.95
C ALA A 129 -4.99 -5.20 36.25
N SER A 130 -3.83 -5.87 36.23
CA SER A 130 -3.20 -6.41 37.41
C SER A 130 -2.64 -5.22 38.16
N LYS A 131 -3.44 -4.76 39.13
CA LYS A 131 -3.05 -3.91 40.25
C LYS A 131 -1.73 -4.47 40.81
N ALA A 132 -0.61 -3.84 40.49
CA ALA A 132 0.61 -3.99 41.25
C ALA A 132 0.40 -3.24 42.58
N ALA A 133 -0.09 -3.98 43.56
CA ALA A 133 -0.06 -3.60 44.95
C ALA A 133 1.40 -3.53 45.43
N ALA A 134 1.64 -2.49 46.23
CA ALA A 134 2.76 -2.27 47.13
C ALA A 134 3.66 -3.48 47.46
N SER A 135 4.97 -3.26 47.33
CA SER A 135 5.96 -3.90 48.20
C SER A 135 6.62 -2.81 49.05
N PRO A 136 6.55 -2.87 50.39
CA PRO A 136 7.20 -1.92 51.29
C PRO A 136 8.63 -2.38 51.61
N GLY A 137 9.58 -1.44 51.64
CA GLY A 137 10.95 -1.72 52.04
C GLY A 137 11.83 -0.47 52.00
N GLY A 138 11.76 0.34 53.06
CA GLY A 138 12.63 1.50 53.24
C GLY A 138 13.99 1.15 53.83
N LYS A 139 15.02 1.94 53.51
CA LYS A 139 15.72 2.84 54.44
C LYS A 139 16.94 3.51 53.80
N ALA A 140 16.97 4.84 53.92
CA ALA A 140 18.10 5.72 54.31
C ALA A 140 19.42 5.65 53.51
N ALA A 141 20.14 6.73 53.23
CA ALA A 141 19.98 8.17 53.41
C ALA A 141 21.15 8.87 52.68
N ALA A 142 20.93 10.15 52.33
CA ALA A 142 21.90 11.26 52.21
C ALA A 142 23.17 11.10 51.33
N ALA A 143 23.35 12.01 50.38
CA ALA A 143 24.11 13.25 50.64
C ALA A 143 24.18 14.15 49.39
N ALA A 144 24.13 15.44 49.65
CA ALA A 144 24.22 16.55 48.72
C ALA A 144 25.53 16.61 47.92
N LYS A 145 25.44 17.12 46.68
CA LYS A 145 26.24 18.29 46.25
C LYS A 145 25.79 18.80 44.88
N ALA A 146 25.31 20.04 44.85
CA ALA A 146 25.54 20.94 43.71
C ALA A 146 27.03 21.31 43.68
N PRO A 147 27.62 21.69 42.53
CA PRO A 147 27.55 23.11 42.15
C PRO A 147 27.60 23.42 40.63
N ALA A 148 27.22 24.66 40.35
CA ALA A 148 27.79 25.60 39.36
C ALA A 148 27.66 25.33 37.85
N ALA A 149 26.90 26.23 37.21
CA ALA A 149 27.12 26.66 35.83
C ALA A 149 28.55 27.22 35.63
N PRO A 150 29.03 27.29 34.38
CA PRO A 150 29.13 28.64 33.82
C PRO A 150 28.84 28.76 32.31
N ALA A 151 28.43 29.98 31.97
CA ALA A 151 28.85 30.78 30.81
C ALA A 151 28.67 30.23 29.38
N GLY A 152 27.76 30.89 28.67
CA GLY A 152 28.18 31.80 27.60
C GLY A 152 29.02 31.22 26.46
N GLY A 153 28.34 30.74 25.42
CA GLY A 153 28.91 30.54 24.08
C GLY A 153 28.11 31.30 23.03
N LYS A 154 28.31 32.61 22.93
CA LYS A 154 28.00 33.39 21.72
C LYS A 154 29.21 33.30 20.79
N VAL A 155 29.05 32.69 19.62
CA VAL A 155 29.92 32.90 18.45
C VAL A 155 29.08 32.65 17.18
N PRO A 156 29.43 33.23 16.02
CA PRO A 156 28.76 34.42 15.50
C PRO A 156 28.07 34.18 14.16
N ALA A 157 27.31 35.18 13.74
CA ALA A 157 26.74 35.32 12.42
C ALA A 157 27.80 35.16 11.31
N ALA A 158 27.72 34.07 10.56
CA ALA A 158 28.31 33.99 9.23
C ALA A 158 27.36 34.65 8.23
N LYS A 159 27.63 35.93 7.92
CA LYS A 159 27.20 36.54 6.67
C LYS A 159 27.86 35.76 5.54
N SER A 160 27.09 34.91 4.85
CA SER A 160 27.47 34.44 3.53
C SER A 160 26.52 35.10 2.53
N SER A 161 26.91 36.31 2.13
CA SER A 161 26.51 36.87 0.84
C SER A 161 27.27 36.10 -0.23
N ALA A 162 26.56 35.27 -0.97
CA ALA A 162 26.94 34.89 -2.32
C ALA A 162 25.64 34.82 -3.11
N GLN A 163 25.27 35.94 -3.73
CA GLN A 163 24.38 35.94 -4.89
C GLN A 163 25.10 35.19 -6.01
N PRO A 164 24.52 34.11 -6.57
CA PRO A 164 24.78 33.79 -7.96
C PRO A 164 23.90 34.71 -8.83
N THR A 165 24.59 35.44 -9.69
CA THR A 165 24.11 36.16 -10.87
C THR A 165 23.10 35.34 -11.69
N PRO A 166 21.93 35.90 -12.08
CA PRO A 166 21.15 35.38 -13.17
C PRO A 166 21.62 36.04 -14.47
N GLU A 167 22.66 35.47 -15.09
CA GLU A 167 22.93 35.68 -16.50
C GLU A 167 22.87 34.32 -17.17
N HIS A 168 21.65 33.85 -17.44
CA HIS A 168 21.47 32.85 -18.48
C HIS A 168 21.03 33.55 -19.75
N GLU A 169 22.04 33.72 -20.60
CA GLU A 169 21.92 33.98 -22.03
C GLU A 169 20.74 33.22 -22.63
N HIS A 170 19.92 33.99 -23.33
CA HIS A 170 18.97 33.49 -24.32
C HIS A 170 19.72 32.68 -25.38
N LEU A 171 19.74 31.36 -25.23
CA LEU A 171 19.95 30.49 -26.38
C LEU A 171 18.69 30.55 -27.25
N PRO A 172 18.79 30.85 -28.55
CA PRO A 172 17.66 30.76 -29.45
C PRO A 172 17.18 29.30 -29.46
N VAL A 173 15.89 29.13 -29.16
CA VAL A 173 15.20 27.86 -29.36
C VAL A 173 15.20 27.63 -30.86
N ASP A 174 16.13 26.81 -31.33
CA ASP A 174 16.09 26.24 -32.67
C ASP A 174 14.83 25.36 -32.72
N VAL A 175 13.76 25.93 -33.27
CA VAL A 175 12.54 25.22 -33.64
C VAL A 175 12.94 24.34 -34.83
N SER A 176 13.54 23.18 -34.50
CA SER A 176 13.72 22.11 -35.46
C SER A 176 12.34 21.58 -35.86
N ASP A 177 12.03 21.86 -37.11
CA ASP A 177 10.96 21.34 -37.97
C ASP A 177 10.36 20.00 -37.51
N PRO A 178 9.02 19.87 -37.40
CA PRO A 178 8.40 18.56 -37.26
C PRO A 178 8.62 17.76 -38.56
N LEU A 179 9.41 16.69 -38.45
CA LEU A 179 9.55 15.70 -39.52
C LEU A 179 8.16 15.25 -40.01
N PRO A 180 7.91 15.20 -41.34
CA PRO A 180 6.69 14.63 -41.88
C PRO A 180 6.63 13.14 -41.50
N ILE A 181 5.55 12.77 -40.83
CA ILE A 181 5.22 11.37 -40.57
C ILE A 181 4.95 10.75 -41.93
N ALA A 182 5.93 10.00 -42.43
CA ALA A 182 5.76 9.21 -43.64
C ALA A 182 4.65 8.19 -43.38
N GLU A 183 3.54 8.37 -44.08
CA GLU A 183 2.49 7.37 -44.25
C GLU A 183 3.15 6.12 -44.85
N ALA A 184 3.36 5.10 -44.01
CA ALA A 184 3.79 3.80 -44.48
C ALA A 184 2.62 3.16 -45.23
N GLU A 185 2.74 3.16 -46.55
CA GLU A 185 1.83 2.53 -47.48
C GLU A 185 1.55 1.06 -47.11
N LEU A 186 0.27 0.69 -47.27
CA LEU A 186 -0.20 -0.68 -47.31
C LEU A 186 0.56 -1.48 -48.38
N GLY A 187 1.52 -2.28 -47.94
CA GLY A 187 2.10 -3.35 -48.74
C GLY A 187 1.14 -4.53 -48.83
N ALA A 188 0.45 -4.63 -49.97
CA ALA A 188 -0.28 -5.80 -50.40
C ALA A 188 0.66 -6.89 -50.97
N GLY A 189 0.42 -8.15 -50.61
CA GLY A 189 0.93 -9.36 -51.27
C GLY A 189 2.17 -9.98 -50.59
N ALA A 190 2.30 -11.30 -50.40
CA ALA A 190 1.59 -12.49 -50.89
C ALA A 190 2.01 -13.71 -50.02
N PRO A 191 1.47 -14.93 -50.24
CA PRO A 191 1.32 -15.96 -49.21
C PRO A 191 2.51 -16.92 -49.09
N ALA A 192 3.00 -17.12 -47.87
CA ALA A 192 3.89 -18.23 -47.54
C ALA A 192 3.20 -19.15 -46.53
N LYS A 193 2.88 -20.35 -47.02
CA LYS A 193 2.58 -21.53 -46.22
C LYS A 193 3.75 -21.73 -45.24
N ASP A 194 3.48 -21.71 -43.94
CA ASP A 194 3.93 -22.77 -43.04
C ASP A 194 3.40 -22.57 -41.61
N ARG A 195 2.82 -23.65 -41.07
CA ARG A 195 2.78 -23.98 -39.65
C ARG A 195 2.00 -23.05 -38.70
N ARG A 196 0.67 -23.13 -38.79
CA ARG A 196 -0.19 -23.06 -37.59
C ARG A 196 0.21 -24.18 -36.64
N GLN A 197 0.96 -23.87 -35.59
CA GLN A 197 0.75 -24.52 -34.30
C GLN A 197 -0.14 -23.59 -33.50
N THR A 198 -1.45 -23.84 -33.59
CA THR A 198 -2.41 -23.39 -32.60
C THR A 198 -2.00 -24.03 -31.27
N PRO A 199 -1.67 -23.27 -30.20
CA PRO A 199 -1.63 -23.86 -28.88
C PRO A 199 -3.04 -24.36 -28.57
N GLU A 200 -3.15 -25.67 -28.48
CA GLU A 200 -4.32 -26.42 -28.06
C GLU A 200 -4.89 -25.77 -26.80
N ALA A 201 -6.12 -25.26 -26.89
CA ALA A 201 -6.84 -24.76 -25.72
C ALA A 201 -6.92 -25.89 -24.69
N PRO A 202 -6.69 -25.64 -23.39
CA PRO A 202 -6.87 -26.66 -22.38
C PRO A 202 -8.31 -27.16 -22.45
N SER A 203 -8.46 -28.45 -22.80
CA SER A 203 -9.75 -29.12 -22.85
C SER A 203 -10.40 -29.00 -21.48
N VAL A 204 -11.45 -28.19 -21.39
CA VAL A 204 -12.30 -28.12 -20.21
C VAL A 204 -12.91 -29.52 -20.05
N PRO A 205 -12.75 -30.20 -18.90
CA PRO A 205 -13.46 -31.46 -18.69
C PRO A 205 -14.95 -31.16 -18.78
N VAL A 206 -15.62 -31.84 -19.73
CA VAL A 206 -17.07 -31.90 -19.80
C VAL A 206 -17.51 -32.60 -18.51
N TYR A 207 -17.92 -31.81 -17.52
CA TYR A 207 -18.64 -32.35 -16.38
C TYR A 207 -20.02 -32.76 -16.90
N ASP A 208 -20.22 -34.07 -16.95
CA ASP A 208 -21.54 -34.68 -17.13
C ASP A 208 -22.44 -34.14 -16.00
N VAL A 209 -23.40 -33.30 -16.36
CA VAL A 209 -24.40 -32.79 -15.43
C VAL A 209 -25.31 -33.96 -15.14
N VAL A 210 -24.99 -34.72 -14.10
CA VAL A 210 -25.89 -35.71 -13.51
C VAL A 210 -27.08 -34.92 -12.98
N HIS A 211 -28.16 -34.94 -13.75
CA HIS A 211 -29.48 -34.48 -13.33
C HIS A 211 -29.93 -35.40 -12.20
N VAL A 212 -29.75 -34.96 -10.95
CA VAL A 212 -30.36 -35.62 -9.79
C VAL A 212 -31.80 -35.15 -9.78
N GLU A 213 -32.70 -36.02 -10.25
CA GLU A 213 -34.13 -35.84 -10.02
C GLU A 213 -34.36 -35.78 -8.51
N ASP A 214 -35.08 -34.76 -8.10
CA ASP A 214 -35.48 -34.44 -6.72
C ASP A 214 -36.41 -35.58 -6.23
N ASP A 215 -35.82 -36.58 -5.58
CA ASP A 215 -36.53 -37.70 -4.97
C ASP A 215 -37.19 -37.22 -3.67
N GLU A 216 -38.51 -37.06 -3.79
CA GLU A 216 -39.57 -37.04 -2.77
C GLU A 216 -39.23 -36.62 -1.33
N ASP A 217 -39.93 -35.56 -0.93
CA ASP A 217 -40.15 -35.11 0.44
C ASP A 217 -40.68 -36.24 1.35
N PRO A 218 -39.92 -36.74 2.35
CA PRO A 218 -40.38 -37.82 3.23
C PRO A 218 -41.36 -37.37 4.31
N PHE A 219 -41.85 -36.12 4.27
CA PHE A 219 -42.71 -35.54 5.31
C PHE A 219 -44.00 -34.87 4.78
N ALA A 220 -44.38 -35.08 3.51
CA ALA A 220 -45.68 -34.67 2.96
C ALA A 220 -46.76 -35.76 3.08
#